data_AF-A0A1A8GVG7-F1
#
_entry.id   AF-A0A1A8GVG7-F1
#
_cell.length_a   1.000
_cell.length_b   1.000
_cell.length_c   1.000
_cell.angle_alpha   90.00
_cell.angle_beta   90.00
_cell.angle_gamma   90.00
#
_symmetry.space_group_name_H-M   'P 1'
#
loop_
_entity.id
_entity.type
_entity.pdbx_description
1 polymer ?
#
loop_
_entity_poly.entity_id
_entity_poly.type
_entity_poly.pdbx_seq_one_letter_code
_entity_poly.pdbx_strand_id
1 'polypeptide(L)' 'TTALGAAMAAGAAEEVGVWDLGPGQLPHLTSEKYEPQINPEESEFRFARWKKAVQKAMNWETTEPCSHRNGQQL' A
#
# COMPACT_ATOMS: atom_id res chain seq x y z
N THR A 1 1.58 -11.20 2.71
CA THR A 1 0.43 -12.00 3.20
C THR A 1 -0.72 -12.16 2.19
N THR A 2 -0.57 -11.78 0.93
CA THR A 2 -1.70 -11.75 -0.03
C THR A 2 -2.24 -13.14 -0.43
N ALA A 3 -1.37 -14.05 -0.90
CA ALA A 3 -1.81 -15.38 -1.32
C ALA A 3 -2.25 -16.28 -0.15
N LEU A 4 -1.57 -16.18 1.00
CA LEU A 4 -1.94 -16.92 2.22
C LEU A 4 -3.34 -16.51 2.71
N GLY A 5 -3.66 -15.21 2.70
CA GLY A 5 -4.98 -14.72 3.07
C GLY A 5 -6.09 -15.25 2.15
N ALA A 6 -5.86 -15.28 0.84
CA ALA A 6 -6.81 -15.84 -0.12
C ALA A 6 -7.03 -17.35 0.07
N ALA A 7 -5.95 -18.11 0.29
CA ALA A 7 -6.04 -19.54 0.59
C ALA A 7 -6.77 -19.79 1.93
N MET A 8 -6.54 -18.95 2.95
CA MET A 8 -7.21 -19.05 4.25
C MET A 8 -8.71 -18.83 4.15
N ALA A 9 -9.14 -17.84 3.38
CA ALA A 9 -10.54 -17.59 3.13
C ALA A 9 -11.21 -18.73 2.33
N ALA A 10 -10.52 -19.28 1.31
CA ALA A 10 -11.05 -20.38 0.50
C ALA A 10 -11.17 -21.70 1.29
N GLY A 11 -10.20 -22.00 2.17
CA GLY A 11 -10.19 -23.23 2.99
C GLY A 11 -11.24 -23.25 4.11
N ALA A 12 -11.73 -22.09 4.53
CA ALA A 12 -12.73 -21.93 5.59
C ALA A 12 -14.18 -21.85 5.08
N ALA A 13 -14.39 -21.89 3.76
CA ALA A 13 -15.74 -21.92 3.19
C ALA A 13 -16.46 -23.22 3.56
N GLU A 14 -17.78 -23.14 3.79
CA GLU A 14 -18.66 -24.21 4.31
C GLU A 14 -18.60 -25.51 3.48
N GLU A 15 -18.40 -25.38 2.17
CA GLU A 15 -18.32 -26.49 1.21
C GLU A 15 -16.92 -27.15 1.13
N VAL A 16 -15.88 -26.50 1.67
CA VAL A 16 -14.49 -26.97 1.65
C VAL A 16 -14.09 -27.50 3.03
N GLY A 17 -14.40 -26.74 4.09
CA GLY A 17 -14.32 -27.20 5.49
C GLY A 17 -12.94 -27.68 5.97
N VAL A 18 -11.86 -27.32 5.26
CA VAL A 18 -10.50 -27.82 5.56
C VAL A 18 -9.86 -27.04 6.73
N TRP A 19 -10.23 -25.77 6.92
CA TRP A 19 -9.69 -24.92 7.98
C TRP A 19 -10.79 -24.32 8.85
N ASP A 20 -10.65 -24.47 10.16
CA ASP A 20 -11.44 -23.75 11.16
C ASP A 20 -10.67 -22.48 11.55
N LEU A 21 -11.32 -21.33 11.39
CA LEU A 21 -10.76 -20.01 11.75
C LEU A 21 -11.00 -19.67 13.23
N GLY A 22 -11.45 -20.62 14.04
CA GLY A 22 -11.55 -20.50 15.47
C GLY A 22 -10.22 -20.05 16.11
N PRO A 23 -10.26 -19.27 17.21
CA PRO A 23 -9.09 -18.64 17.80
C PRO A 23 -7.99 -19.61 18.29
N GLY A 24 -8.28 -20.92 18.35
CA GLY A 24 -7.33 -21.97 18.73
C GLY A 24 -6.68 -22.75 17.58
N GLN A 25 -7.13 -22.59 16.32
CA GLN A 25 -6.61 -23.34 15.16
C GLN A 25 -5.88 -22.47 14.13
N LEU A 26 -5.71 -21.18 14.40
CA LEU A 26 -4.93 -20.29 13.57
C LEU A 26 -3.46 -20.73 13.54
N PRO A 27 -2.83 -20.82 12.36
CA PRO A 27 -1.43 -21.22 12.26
C PRO A 27 -0.56 -20.26 13.08
N HIS A 28 0.42 -20.82 13.80
CA HIS A 28 1.38 -20.03 14.55
C HIS A 28 2.20 -19.18 13.58
N LEU A 29 1.79 -17.93 13.40
CA LEU A 29 2.52 -16.96 12.60
C LEU A 29 3.75 -16.53 13.38
N THR A 30 4.92 -16.80 12.82
CA THR A 30 6.18 -16.21 13.27
C THR A 30 6.14 -14.72 12.94
N SER A 31 5.66 -13.91 13.88
CA SER A 31 5.71 -12.46 13.76
C SER A 31 7.06 -11.98 14.24
N GLU A 32 7.83 -11.34 13.36
CA GLU A 32 9.02 -10.62 13.76
C GLU A 32 8.64 -9.21 14.18
N LYS A 33 9.02 -8.83 15.41
CA LYS A 33 8.78 -7.49 15.94
C LYS A 33 10.03 -6.65 15.76
N TYR A 34 9.90 -5.54 15.06
CA TYR A 34 10.96 -4.55 14.90
C TYR A 34 10.64 -3.33 15.74
N GLU A 35 11.56 -2.96 16.63
CA GLU A 35 11.48 -1.72 17.41
C GLU A 35 12.25 -0.60 16.70
N PRO A 36 11.85 0.67 16.89
CA PRO A 36 12.59 1.80 16.34
C PRO A 36 14.03 1.83 16.86
N GLN A 37 14.99 1.71 15.94
CA GLN A 37 16.42 1.80 16.27
C GLN A 37 17.00 3.20 16.08
N ILE A 38 16.21 4.14 15.55
CA ILE A 38 16.63 5.51 15.26
C ILE A 38 16.10 6.50 16.29
N ASN A 39 16.86 7.56 16.54
CA ASN A 39 16.44 8.65 17.43
C ASN A 39 15.16 9.33 16.88
N PRO A 40 14.15 9.64 17.72
CA PRO A 40 12.94 10.35 17.30
C PRO A 40 13.22 11.63 16.51
N GLU A 41 14.19 12.44 16.92
CA GLU A 41 14.53 13.70 16.21
C GLU A 41 15.03 13.44 14.78
N GLU A 42 15.84 12.40 14.59
CA GLU A 42 16.33 12.02 13.26
C GLU A 42 15.18 11.51 12.38
N SER A 43 14.27 10.73 12.95
CA SER A 43 13.07 10.26 12.25
C SER A 43 12.21 11.42 11.76
N GLU A 44 12.04 12.45 12.60
CA GLU A 44 11.25 13.64 12.28
C GLU A 44 11.94 14.50 11.21
N PHE A 45 13.26 14.68 11.30
CA PHE A 45 14.03 15.38 10.29
C PHE A 45 13.91 14.71 8.91
N ARG A 46 14.07 13.38 8.85
CA ARG A 46 13.92 12.60 7.61
C ARG A 46 12.49 12.71 7.07
N PHE A 47 11.48 12.62 7.95
CA PHE A 47 10.07 12.76 7.56
C PHE A 47 9.73 14.16 7.05
N ALA A 48 10.25 15.22 7.68
CA ALA A 48 10.06 16.59 7.23
C ALA A 48 10.65 16.81 5.82
N ARG A 49 11.82 16.24 5.54
CA ARG A 49 12.43 16.30 4.22
C ARG A 49 11.63 15.52 3.17
N TRP A 50 11.16 14.32 3.51
CA TRP A 50 10.27 13.54 2.65
C TRP A 50 8.99 14.32 2.32
N LYS A 51 8.32 14.91 3.32
CA LYS A 51 7.12 15.74 3.11
C LYS A 51 7.35 16.89 2.13
N LYS A 52 8.48 17.60 2.26
CA LYS A 52 8.85 18.68 1.32
C LYS A 52 9.05 18.16 -0.10
N ALA A 53 9.64 16.97 -0.27
CA ALA A 53 9.81 16.36 -1.59
C ALA A 53 8.45 15.96 -2.20
N VAL A 54 7.56 15.36 -1.40
CA VAL A 54 6.20 15.00 -1.81
C VAL A 54 5.43 16.23 -2.29
N GLN A 55 5.47 17.33 -1.54
CA GLN A 55 4.82 18.59 -1.94
C GLN A 55 5.34 19.12 -3.27
N LYS A 56 6.65 19.01 -3.53
CA LYS A 56 7.25 19.44 -4.79
C LYS A 56 6.90 18.56 -5.99
N ALA A 57 6.53 17.30 -5.74
CA ALA A 57 6.13 16.36 -6.77
C ALA A 57 4.63 16.46 -7.13
N MET A 58 3.84 17.19 -6.33
CA MET A 58 2.43 17.43 -6.61
C MET A 58 2.26 18.38 -7.80
N ASN A 59 1.15 18.21 -8.53
CA ASN A 59 0.77 19.07 -9.66
C ASN A 59 1.88 19.18 -10.73
N TRP A 60 2.64 18.09 -10.91
CA TRP A 60 3.64 17.98 -11.96
C TRP A 60 3.03 18.08 -13.37
N GLU A 61 1.78 17.62 -13.51
CA GLU A 61 1.03 17.73 -14.76
C GLU A 61 0.71 19.21 -15.05
N THR A 62 1.14 19.68 -16.23
CA THR A 62 0.80 21.03 -16.70
C THR A 62 -0.60 20.98 -17.31
N THR A 63 -1.50 21.85 -16.86
CA THR A 63 -2.80 22.05 -17.51
C THR A 63 -2.60 22.77 -18.84
N GLU A 64 -2.03 22.09 -19.82
CA GLU A 64 -2.25 22.48 -21.21
C GLU A 64 -3.72 22.17 -21.49
N PRO A 65 -4.62 23.15 -21.73
CA PRO A 65 -5.86 22.82 -22.40
C PRO A 65 -5.43 22.21 -23.74
N CYS A 66 -5.94 21.04 -24.10
CA CYS A 66 -5.78 20.46 -25.44
C CYS A 66 -6.12 21.50 -26.51
N SER A 67 -5.12 22.28 -26.91
CA SER A 67 -5.22 23.39 -27.85
C SER A 67 -4.19 23.12 -28.92
N HIS A 68 -4.37 22.04 -29.67
CA HIS A 68 -3.74 21.93 -30.96
C HIS A 68 -4.51 21.03 -31.94
N ARG A 69 -4.81 21.64 -33.09
CA ARG A 69 -5.30 21.11 -34.38
C ARG A 69 -6.81 20.86 -34.50
N ASN A 70 -7.55 21.46 -35.44
CA ASN A 70 -7.18 21.82 -36.81
C ASN A 70 -7.85 23.13 -37.27
N GLY A 71 -7.02 24.08 -37.72
CA GLY A 71 -7.42 24.93 -38.85
C GLY A 71 -7.21 24.14 -40.15
N GLN A 72 -8.13 24.35 -41.09
CA GLN A 72 -8.19 23.86 -42.48
C GLN A 72 -8.66 22.41 -42.70
N GLN A 73 -9.91 22.26 -43.16
CA GLN A 73 -10.22 21.56 -44.42
C GLN A 73 -11.57 22.03 -45.00
N LEU A 74 -11.47 22.62 -46.20
CA LEU A 74 -12.47 22.92 -47.24
C LEU A 74 -13.58 23.94 -46.96
#